data_AF-A0A928T4P3-F1
#
_entry.id   AF-A0A928T4P3-F1
#
_cell.length_a   1.000
_cell.length_b   1.000
_cell.length_c   1.000
_cell.angle_alpha   90.00
_cell.angle_beta   90.00
_cell.angle_gamma   90.00
#
_symmetry.space_group_name_H-M   'P 1'
#
loop_
_entity.id
_entity.type
_entity.pdbx_description
1 polymer ?
#
loop_
_entity_poly.entity_id
_entity_poly.type
_entity_poly.pdbx_seq_one_letter_code
_entity_poly.pdbx_strand_id
1 'polypeptide(L)'
;MRSLFTASLALASLSFAAEEKVPVDPATGMKIAPDWEIVRNHCIVCHSPATFLRQRATEANWTATLEWMQKYGGLWKLDPEVQKTIIKYLATNYGPGDATNYRRAPIPATLMPLNPYATEARLEVEKKKKEGLIPAAPPTGK
;
A
#
# COMPACT_ATOMS: atom_id res chain seq x y z
N MET A 1 12.30 -62.44 36.82
CA MET A 1 11.39 -61.31 37.10
C MET A 1 11.52 -60.31 35.97
N ARG A 2 10.50 -60.16 35.11
CA ARG A 2 10.53 -59.23 33.96
C ARG A 2 9.69 -57.99 34.29
N SER A 3 10.39 -56.86 34.18
CA SER A 3 9.99 -55.45 34.18
C SER A 3 8.67 -55.16 33.48
N LEU A 4 7.96 -54.10 33.92
CA LEU A 4 7.38 -53.08 33.03
C LEU A 4 7.21 -51.75 33.80
N PHE A 5 8.14 -50.79 33.61
CA PHE A 5 7.89 -49.36 33.86
C PHE A 5 7.29 -48.76 32.59
N THR A 6 6.00 -48.43 32.62
CA THR A 6 5.32 -47.74 31.52
C THR A 6 5.63 -46.24 31.59
N ALA A 7 6.48 -45.75 30.70
CA ALA A 7 6.70 -44.32 30.49
C ALA A 7 5.56 -43.74 29.65
N SER A 8 4.64 -43.01 30.28
CA SER A 8 3.60 -42.25 29.59
C SER A 8 4.21 -40.99 28.95
N LEU A 9 4.33 -41.01 27.62
CA LEU A 9 4.74 -39.87 26.82
C LEU A 9 3.52 -38.96 26.58
N ALA A 10 3.47 -37.82 27.29
CA ALA A 10 2.43 -36.82 27.07
C ALA A 10 2.69 -36.09 25.74
N LEU A 11 1.86 -36.39 24.72
CA LEU A 11 1.83 -35.66 23.46
C LEU A 11 1.16 -34.30 23.69
N ALA A 12 1.96 -33.23 23.77
CA ALA A 12 1.44 -31.86 23.72
C ALA A 12 0.99 -31.55 22.28
N SER A 13 -0.32 -31.39 22.07
CA SER A 13 -0.89 -30.97 20.80
C SER A 13 -0.58 -29.49 20.54
N LEU A 14 0.31 -29.21 19.59
CA LEU A 14 0.46 -27.87 19.02
C LEU A 14 -0.73 -27.60 18.08
N SER A 15 -1.65 -26.74 18.51
CA SER A 15 -2.68 -26.19 17.65
C SER A 15 -2.06 -25.16 16.70
N PHE A 16 -1.92 -25.50 15.42
CA PHE A 16 -1.67 -24.52 14.37
C PHE A 16 -2.99 -23.81 14.04
N ALA A 17 -3.10 -22.52 14.36
CA ALA A 17 -4.16 -21.69 13.84
C ALA A 17 -3.95 -21.53 12.33
N ALA A 18 -4.88 -22.07 11.53
CA ALA A 18 -4.88 -21.86 10.09
C ALA A 18 -5.28 -20.40 9.82
N GLU A 19 -4.33 -19.61 9.33
CA GLU A 19 -4.62 -18.27 8.83
C GLU A 19 -5.40 -18.40 7.51
N GLU A 20 -6.65 -17.95 7.50
CA GLU A 20 -7.48 -17.93 6.29
C GLU A 20 -6.89 -16.94 5.29
N LYS A 21 -6.21 -17.46 4.27
CA LYS A 21 -5.60 -16.63 3.23
C LYS A 21 -6.68 -16.06 2.32
N VAL A 22 -6.75 -14.73 2.21
CA VAL A 22 -7.59 -14.05 1.22
C VAL A 22 -7.30 -14.64 -0.17
N PRO A 23 -8.31 -15.13 -0.91
CA PRO A 23 -8.12 -15.69 -2.23
C PRO A 23 -7.50 -14.67 -3.17
N VAL A 24 -6.66 -15.13 -4.10
CA VAL A 24 -6.02 -14.28 -5.12
C VAL A 24 -6.43 -14.73 -6.50
N ASP A 25 -6.64 -13.76 -7.38
CA ASP A 25 -6.92 -14.00 -8.79
C ASP A 25 -5.69 -14.57 -9.50
N PRO A 26 -5.77 -15.75 -10.13
CA PRO A 26 -4.60 -16.35 -10.78
C PRO A 26 -4.08 -15.53 -11.96
N ALA A 27 -4.92 -14.73 -12.62
CA ALA A 27 -4.51 -13.93 -13.78
C ALA A 27 -3.80 -12.64 -13.38
N THR A 28 -4.31 -11.93 -12.37
CA THR A 28 -3.80 -10.61 -11.99
C THR A 28 -2.97 -10.59 -10.71
N GLY A 29 -3.10 -11.61 -9.86
CA GLY A 29 -2.53 -11.65 -8.51
C GLY A 29 -3.24 -10.73 -7.50
N MET A 30 -4.38 -10.14 -7.88
CA MET A 30 -5.17 -9.28 -6.99
C MET A 30 -5.92 -10.11 -5.94
N LYS A 31 -6.00 -9.61 -4.70
CA LYS A 31 -6.89 -10.14 -3.67
C LYS A 31 -8.35 -10.08 -4.16
N ILE A 32 -9.03 -11.22 -4.15
CA ILE A 32 -10.46 -11.32 -4.45
C ILE A 32 -11.20 -10.90 -3.18
N ALA A 33 -11.73 -9.67 -3.20
CA ALA A 33 -12.48 -9.06 -2.12
C ALA A 33 -13.62 -8.22 -2.75
N PRO A 34 -14.60 -7.71 -1.99
CA PRO A 34 -15.64 -6.86 -2.56
C PRO A 34 -15.06 -5.75 -3.46
N ASP A 35 -15.71 -5.51 -4.60
CA ASP A 35 -15.39 -4.47 -5.59
C ASP A 35 -14.04 -4.58 -6.32
N TRP A 36 -13.30 -5.69 -6.14
CA TRP A 36 -12.01 -5.88 -6.79
C TRP A 36 -12.06 -5.87 -8.33
N GLU A 37 -13.18 -6.28 -8.92
CA GLU A 37 -13.36 -6.31 -10.38
C GLU A 37 -13.43 -4.90 -10.98
N ILE A 38 -13.94 -3.92 -10.24
CA ILE A 38 -13.92 -2.52 -10.64
C ILE A 38 -12.47 -2.07 -10.77
N VAL A 39 -11.64 -2.38 -9.77
CA VAL A 39 -10.20 -2.05 -9.80
C VAL A 39 -9.51 -2.78 -10.94
N ARG A 40 -9.80 -4.07 -11.14
CA ARG A 40 -9.27 -4.86 -12.26
C ARG A 40 -9.57 -4.17 -13.60
N ASN A 41 -10.83 -3.82 -13.83
CA ASN A 41 -11.28 -3.29 -15.13
C ASN A 41 -10.70 -1.90 -15.46
N HIS A 42 -10.40 -1.09 -14.44
CA HIS A 42 -9.86 0.26 -14.64
C HIS A 42 -8.33 0.34 -14.56
N CYS A 43 -7.69 -0.48 -13.71
CA CYS A 43 -6.29 -0.26 -13.33
C CYS A 43 -5.26 -1.15 -14.05
N ILE A 44 -5.70 -2.12 -14.87
CA ILE A 44 -4.79 -3.01 -15.62
C ILE A 44 -4.74 -2.73 -17.12
N VAL A 45 -5.49 -1.72 -17.59
CA VAL A 45 -5.61 -1.40 -19.03
C VAL A 45 -4.30 -0.87 -19.61
N CYS A 46 -3.51 -0.14 -18.81
CA CYS A 46 -2.30 0.53 -19.29
C CYS A 46 -1.00 -0.14 -18.82
N HIS A 47 -1.00 -0.84 -17.68
CA HIS A 47 0.18 -1.48 -17.12
C HIS A 47 -0.16 -2.69 -16.27
N SER A 48 0.85 -3.53 -15.98
CA SER A 48 0.69 -4.71 -15.14
C SER A 48 0.16 -4.36 -13.73
N PRO A 49 -0.72 -5.20 -13.15
CA PRO A 49 -1.15 -5.03 -11.76
C PRO A 49 0.01 -5.16 -10.77
N ALA A 50 1.09 -5.86 -11.14
CA ALA A 50 2.27 -6.03 -10.30
C ALA A 50 2.87 -4.69 -9.81
N THR A 51 2.65 -3.59 -10.54
CA THR A 51 3.09 -2.24 -10.14
C THR A 51 2.41 -1.78 -8.85
N PHE A 52 1.08 -1.92 -8.72
CA PHE A 52 0.36 -1.46 -7.53
C PHE A 52 0.32 -2.55 -6.45
N LEU A 53 0.36 -3.84 -6.81
CA LEU A 53 0.37 -4.94 -5.83
C LEU A 53 1.59 -4.91 -4.89
N ARG A 54 2.72 -4.35 -5.34
CA ARG A 54 3.94 -4.18 -4.53
C ARG A 54 3.95 -2.90 -3.69
N GLN A 55 3.00 -1.99 -3.91
CA GLN A 55 2.95 -0.71 -3.20
C GLN A 55 2.07 -0.82 -1.97
N ARG A 56 2.38 -0.01 -0.97
CA ARG A 56 1.59 0.13 0.25
C ARG A 56 1.37 1.61 0.50
N ALA A 57 0.12 2.05 0.48
CA ALA A 57 -0.23 3.46 0.55
C ALA A 57 -1.50 3.68 1.35
N THR A 58 -1.56 4.81 2.06
CA THR A 58 -2.76 5.28 2.74
C THR A 58 -3.82 5.65 1.70
N GLU A 59 -5.07 5.81 2.16
CA GLU A 59 -6.16 6.32 1.31
C GLU A 59 -5.76 7.62 0.61
N ALA A 60 -5.22 8.59 1.35
CA ALA A 60 -4.75 9.86 0.80
C ALA A 60 -3.67 9.69 -0.28
N ASN A 61 -2.73 8.76 -0.08
CA ASN A 61 -1.67 8.51 -1.06
C ASN A 61 -2.21 7.80 -2.32
N TRP A 62 -3.17 6.89 -2.18
CA TRP A 62 -3.85 6.28 -3.32
C TRP A 62 -4.69 7.28 -4.10
N THR A 63 -5.40 8.18 -3.41
CA THR A 63 -6.13 9.29 -4.03
C THR A 63 -5.20 10.16 -4.86
N ALA A 64 -4.10 10.63 -4.27
CA ALA A 64 -3.11 11.46 -4.98
C ALA A 64 -2.50 10.73 -6.20
N THR A 65 -2.29 9.41 -6.09
CA THR A 65 -1.80 8.58 -7.19
C THR A 65 -2.80 8.53 -8.34
N LEU A 66 -4.08 8.30 -8.03
CA LEU A 66 -5.14 8.21 -9.04
C LEU A 66 -5.39 9.55 -9.72
N GLU A 67 -5.37 10.65 -8.97
CA GLU A 67 -5.47 12.01 -9.50
C GLU A 67 -4.27 12.36 -10.40
N TRP A 68 -3.06 11.92 -10.03
CA TRP A 68 -1.89 12.07 -10.88
C TRP A 68 -2.04 11.28 -12.19
N MET A 69 -2.55 10.04 -12.12
CA MET A 69 -2.83 9.24 -13.32
C MET A 69 -3.87 9.89 -14.22
N GLN A 70 -4.92 10.50 -13.65
CA GLN A 70 -5.93 11.22 -14.42
C GLN A 70 -5.37 12.49 -15.07
N LYS A 71 -4.50 13.21 -14.35
CA LYS A 71 -3.95 14.49 -14.82
C LYS A 71 -2.82 14.31 -15.83
N TYR A 72 -2.00 13.27 -15.66
CA TYR A 72 -0.73 13.11 -16.40
C TYR A 72 -0.55 11.72 -17.02
N GLY A 73 -1.13 10.68 -16.43
CA GLY A 73 -1.02 9.30 -16.90
C GLY A 73 -2.04 8.89 -17.96
N GLY A 74 -2.93 9.81 -18.38
CA GLY A 74 -3.95 9.53 -19.39
C GLY A 74 -5.13 8.68 -18.90
N LEU A 75 -5.28 8.48 -17.58
CA LEU A 75 -6.46 7.83 -17.03
C LEU A 75 -7.68 8.74 -17.27
N TRP A 76 -8.74 8.20 -17.85
CA TRP A 76 -9.96 8.96 -18.07
C TRP A 76 -10.58 9.41 -16.73
N LYS A 77 -11.43 10.44 -16.80
CA LYS A 77 -12.20 10.88 -15.63
C LYS A 77 -13.12 9.75 -15.20
N LEU A 78 -12.95 9.30 -13.97
CA LEU A 78 -13.80 8.30 -13.34
C LEU A 78 -15.03 8.98 -12.75
N ASP A 79 -16.13 8.23 -12.69
CA ASP A 79 -17.26 8.64 -11.84
C ASP A 79 -16.79 8.75 -10.38
N PRO A 80 -17.24 9.75 -9.60
CA PRO A 80 -16.81 9.93 -8.21
C PRO A 80 -17.01 8.69 -7.32
N GLU A 81 -18.10 7.94 -7.50
CA GLU A 81 -18.36 6.75 -6.69
C GLU A 81 -17.46 5.57 -7.12
N VAL A 82 -17.17 5.46 -8.41
CA VAL A 82 -16.20 4.47 -8.93
C VAL A 82 -14.80 4.76 -8.38
N GLN A 83 -14.37 6.02 -8.44
CA GLN A 83 -13.09 6.45 -7.89
C GLN A 83 -12.99 6.14 -6.39
N LYS A 84 -14.02 6.49 -5.62
CA LYS A 84 -14.08 6.19 -4.17
C LYS A 84 -13.99 4.69 -3.91
N THR A 85 -14.67 3.88 -4.71
CA THR A 85 -14.66 2.42 -4.62
C THR A 85 -13.25 1.85 -4.88
N ILE A 86 -12.57 2.34 -5.92
CA ILE A 86 -11.19 1.95 -6.24
C ILE A 86 -10.25 2.30 -5.08
N ILE A 87 -10.33 3.53 -4.59
CA ILE A 87 -9.47 4.03 -3.50
C ILE A 87 -9.69 3.18 -2.23
N LYS A 88 -10.97 2.92 -1.88
CA LYS A 88 -11.32 2.09 -0.72
C LYS A 88 -10.76 0.68 -0.85
N TYR A 89 -10.96 0.01 -1.98
CA TYR A 89 -10.41 -1.32 -2.21
C TYR A 89 -8.88 -1.34 -2.06
N LEU A 90 -8.19 -0.37 -2.68
CA LEU A 90 -6.72 -0.28 -2.63
C LEU A 90 -6.20 -0.03 -1.21
N ALA A 91 -6.83 0.90 -0.48
CA ALA A 91 -6.44 1.21 0.90
C ALA A 91 -6.70 0.04 1.86
N THR A 92 -7.83 -0.66 1.71
CA THR A 92 -8.15 -1.83 2.55
C THR A 92 -7.23 -3.01 2.27
N ASN A 93 -6.93 -3.28 1.00
CA ASN A 93 -6.23 -4.51 0.61
C ASN A 93 -4.71 -4.34 0.48
N TYR A 94 -4.25 -3.13 0.18
CA TYR A 94 -2.85 -2.76 -0.06
C TYR A 94 -2.48 -1.47 0.70
N GLY A 95 -3.08 -1.26 1.87
CA GLY A 95 -2.69 -0.23 2.81
C GLY A 95 -1.35 -0.52 3.50
N PRO A 96 -0.72 0.47 4.18
CA PRO A 96 0.53 0.30 4.93
C PRO A 96 0.57 -0.89 5.89
N GLY A 97 -0.59 -1.38 6.36
CA GLY A 97 -0.69 -2.52 7.26
C GLY A 97 0.05 -2.30 8.59
N ASP A 98 0.17 -3.35 9.38
CA ASP A 98 1.05 -3.38 10.55
C ASP A 98 2.54 -3.52 10.15
N ALA A 99 3.45 -3.49 11.14
CA ALA A 99 4.90 -3.59 10.90
C ALA A 99 5.32 -4.87 10.13
N THR A 100 4.46 -5.89 10.06
CA THR A 100 4.73 -7.14 9.33
C THR A 100 4.53 -6.99 7.81
N ASN A 101 3.81 -5.96 7.38
CA ASN A 101 3.53 -5.70 5.97
C ASN A 101 4.70 -5.03 5.22
N TYR A 102 5.75 -4.63 5.93
CA TYR A 102 6.95 -4.05 5.34
C TYR A 102 8.05 -5.11 5.19
N ARG A 103 8.78 -5.06 4.07
CA ARG A 103 10.00 -5.88 3.92
C ARG A 103 11.10 -5.52 4.92
N ARG A 104 11.05 -4.33 5.51
CA ARG A 104 12.00 -3.85 6.51
C ARG A 104 11.25 -2.95 7.50
N ALA A 105 11.58 -3.07 8.78
CA ALA A 105 11.04 -2.16 9.80
C ALA A 105 11.32 -0.69 9.41
N PRO A 106 10.36 0.23 9.61
CA PRO A 106 10.62 1.65 9.46
C PRO A 106 11.80 2.09 10.33
N ILE A 107 12.63 2.98 9.80
CA ILE A 107 13.78 3.51 10.54
C ILE A 107 13.25 4.29 11.76
N PRO A 108 13.73 4.02 12.99
CA PRO A 108 13.37 4.81 14.16
C PRO A 108 13.64 6.30 13.94
N ALA A 109 12.77 7.18 14.46
CA ALA A 109 12.91 8.62 14.32
C ALA A 109 14.29 9.14 14.78
N THR A 110 14.88 8.49 15.79
CA THR A 110 16.22 8.81 16.32
C THR A 110 17.37 8.55 15.34
N LEU A 111 17.16 7.68 14.36
CA LEU A 111 18.15 7.33 13.33
C LEU A 111 17.85 8.02 11.99
N MET A 112 16.77 8.81 11.90
CA MET A 112 16.50 9.59 10.71
C MET A 112 17.51 10.75 10.65
N PRO A 113 18.24 10.93 9.53
CA PRO A 113 19.10 12.09 9.38
C PRO A 113 18.25 13.36 9.41
N LEU A 114 18.86 14.48 9.79
CA LEU A 114 18.23 15.79 9.60
C LEU A 114 17.79 15.89 8.14
N ASN A 115 16.51 16.16 7.93
CA ASN A 115 15.97 16.30 6.58
C ASN A 115 16.77 17.41 5.88
N PRO A 116 17.55 17.13 4.81
CA PRO A 116 18.32 18.15 4.11
C PRO A 116 17.40 19.16 3.40
N TYR A 117 16.11 18.83 3.32
CA TYR A 117 15.08 19.72 2.85
C TYR A 117 14.47 20.57 3.99
N ALA A 118 14.74 20.34 5.27
CA ALA A 118 14.28 21.22 6.36
C ALA A 118 15.19 22.44 6.59
N THR A 119 16.06 22.79 5.64
CA THR A 119 16.87 24.01 5.68
C THR A 119 16.00 25.26 5.71
N GLU A 120 16.47 26.34 6.35
CA GLU A 120 15.83 27.66 6.35
C GLU A 120 15.44 28.11 4.93
N ALA A 121 16.32 27.90 3.96
CA ALA A 121 16.09 28.22 2.55
C ALA A 121 14.86 27.51 1.96
N ARG A 122 14.57 26.27 2.37
CA ARG A 122 13.37 25.57 1.89
C ARG A 122 12.13 25.96 2.66
N LEU A 123 12.23 26.21 3.98
CA LEU A 123 11.11 26.77 4.75
C LEU A 123 10.65 28.11 4.16
N GLU A 124 11.59 28.93 3.69
CA GLU A 124 11.31 30.15 2.96
C GLU A 124 10.63 29.88 1.61
N VAL A 125 11.11 28.90 0.83
CA VAL A 125 10.47 28.49 -0.44
C VAL A 125 9.06 27.94 -0.20
N GLU A 126 8.83 27.17 0.84
CA GLU A 126 7.51 26.62 1.21
C GLU A 126 6.55 27.73 1.66
N LYS A 127 7.05 28.72 2.42
CA LYS A 127 6.29 29.93 2.77
C LYS A 127 5.91 30.71 1.50
N LYS A 128 6.87 30.99 0.62
CA LYS A 128 6.63 31.70 -0.65
C LYS A 128 5.66 30.95 -1.56
N LYS A 129 5.71 29.61 -1.59
CA LYS A 129 4.73 28.78 -2.31
C LYS A 129 3.32 28.91 -1.72
N LYS A 130 3.18 28.89 -0.39
CA LYS A 130 1.89 29.10 0.29
C LYS A 130 1.31 30.50 0.03
N GLU A 131 2.18 31.49 -0.10
CA GLU A 131 1.83 32.88 -0.43
C GLU A 131 1.59 33.10 -1.94
N GLY A 132 1.74 32.07 -2.78
CA GLY A 132 1.55 32.15 -4.23
C GLY A 132 2.67 32.90 -4.97
N LEU A 133 3.79 33.19 -4.31
CA LEU A 133 4.94 33.93 -4.86
C LEU A 133 5.86 33.07 -5.74
N ILE A 134 5.72 31.73 -5.67
CA ILE A 134 6.44 30.79 -6.52
C ILE A 134 5.42 29.94 -7.27
N PRO A 135 5.39 29.99 -8.62
CA PRO A 135 4.49 29.15 -9.40
C PRO A 135 4.78 27.67 -9.16
N ALA A 136 3.73 26.85 -9.13
CA ALA A 136 3.89 25.40 -8.99
C ALA A 136 4.77 24.88 -10.13
N ALA A 137 5.77 24.05 -9.78
CA ALA A 137 6.62 23.45 -10.80
C ALA A 137 5.74 22.64 -11.76
N PRO A 138 5.91 22.78 -13.08
CA PRO A 138 5.23 21.91 -14.02
C PRO A 138 5.57 20.46 -13.69
N PRO A 139 4.61 19.53 -13.87
CA PRO A 139 4.87 18.10 -13.68
C PRO A 139 6.07 17.70 -14.53
N THR A 140 7.08 17.10 -13.91
CA THR A 140 8.19 16.49 -14.64
C THR A 140 7.67 15.22 -15.31
N GLY A 141 7.24 15.34 -16.56
CA GLY A 141 6.91 14.21 -17.42
C GLY A 141 8.18 13.65 -18.07
N LYS A 142 8.40 12.35 -17.89
CA LYS A 142 9.08 11.51 -18.89
C LYS A 142 8.07 10.48 -19.37
#